data_AF-A0A2R6P0A4-F1
#
_entry.id   AF-A0A2R6P0A4-F1
#
_cell.length_a   1.000
_cell.length_b   1.000
_cell.length_c   1.000
_cell.angle_alpha   90.00
_cell.angle_beta   90.00
_cell.angle_gamma   90.00
#
_symmetry.space_group_name_H-M   'P 1'
#
loop_
_entity.id
_entity.type
_entity.pdbx_description
1 polymer ?
#
loop_
_entity_poly.entity_id
_entity_poly.type
_entity_poly.pdbx_seq_one_letter_code
_entity_poly.pdbx_strand_id
1 'polypeptide(L)'
;MPWDSLKLNDGTTIPTVAFGTWKLGNGQQTIDEVDQAISVGFNHIDTAQAYRNEEEAGAALSESGLKREDVYITTKYSGLNGLDIETSINNSLKNASIPSVATF
;
A
#
# COMPACT_ATOMS: atom_id res chain seq x y z
N MET A 1 14.89 10.75 0.28
CA MET A 1 16.10 9.89 0.23
C MET A 1 15.76 8.68 -0.62
N PRO A 2 16.45 8.35 -1.73
CA PRO A 2 16.04 7.19 -2.51
C PRO A 2 16.77 5.98 -1.97
N TRP A 3 16.09 5.19 -1.15
CA TRP A 3 16.55 3.84 -0.88
C TRP A 3 16.58 3.07 -2.20
N ASP A 4 17.67 2.34 -2.44
CA ASP A 4 17.83 1.60 -3.69
C ASP A 4 16.71 0.57 -3.86
N SER A 5 16.35 0.28 -5.11
CA SER A 5 15.44 -0.82 -5.42
C SER A 5 16.20 -2.13 -5.57
N LEU A 6 15.61 -3.22 -5.10
CA LEU A 6 16.12 -4.58 -5.28
C LEU A 6 15.38 -5.26 -6.43
N LYS A 7 16.11 -6.02 -7.26
CA LYS A 7 15.49 -6.90 -8.26
C LYS A 7 15.02 -8.21 -7.61
N LEU A 8 13.77 -8.56 -7.83
CA LEU A 8 13.15 -9.82 -7.39
C LEU A 8 13.41 -10.96 -8.39
N ASN A 9 13.12 -12.19 -7.97
CA ASN A 9 13.34 -13.41 -8.77
C ASN A 9 12.42 -13.51 -10.00
N ASP A 10 11.28 -12.81 -10.00
CA ASP A 10 10.35 -12.69 -11.12
C ASP A 10 10.75 -11.59 -12.13
N GLY A 11 11.86 -10.89 -11.86
CA GLY A 11 12.39 -9.83 -12.71
C GLY A 11 11.85 -8.43 -12.42
N THR A 12 10.87 -8.29 -11.53
CA THR A 12 10.36 -6.99 -11.06
C THR A 12 11.35 -6.33 -10.08
N THR A 13 11.10 -5.07 -9.72
CA THR A 13 11.91 -4.32 -8.75
C THR A 13 11.05 -3.79 -7.61
N ILE A 14 11.57 -3.87 -6.39
CA ILE A 14 10.90 -3.39 -5.17
C ILE A 14 11.77 -2.35 -4.45
N PRO A 15 11.23 -1.23 -3.97
CA PRO A 15 11.99 -0.33 -3.09
C PRO A 15 12.34 -1.03 -1.78
N THR A 16 13.60 -0.95 -1.36
CA THR A 16 14.12 -1.73 -0.22
C THR A 16 13.57 -1.32 1.14
N VAL A 17 12.94 -0.15 1.24
CA VAL A 17 12.36 0.37 2.49
C VAL A 17 10.91 0.74 2.24
N ALA A 18 10.02 0.27 3.12
CA ALA A 18 8.59 0.54 3.09
C ALA A 18 8.13 1.26 4.35
N PHE A 19 7.10 2.10 4.22
CA PHE A 19 6.35 2.65 5.34
C PHE A 19 5.16 1.72 5.67
N GLY A 20 5.16 1.13 6.86
CA GLY A 20 4.11 0.22 7.30
C GLY A 20 2.95 0.93 7.99
N THR A 21 1.71 0.61 7.61
CA THR A 21 0.50 1.25 8.16
C THR A 21 -0.13 0.50 9.34
N TRP A 22 0.52 -0.53 9.87
CA TRP A 22 0.00 -1.28 11.01
C TRP A 22 -0.13 -0.39 12.25
N LYS A 23 -1.29 -0.46 12.92
CA LYS A 23 -1.65 0.29 14.13
C LYS A 23 -1.80 1.81 14.00
N LEU A 24 -1.74 2.37 12.79
CA LEU A 24 -2.06 3.80 12.58
C LEU A 24 -3.56 4.10 12.84
N GLY A 25 -4.39 3.07 12.85
CA GLY A 25 -5.84 3.21 12.95
C GLY A 25 -6.45 3.59 11.61
N ASN A 26 -7.49 4.42 11.66
CA ASN A 26 -8.35 4.80 10.55
C ASN A 26 -8.63 6.31 10.58
N GLY A 27 -9.11 6.83 9.45
CA GLY A 27 -9.49 8.24 9.27
C GLY A 27 -8.32 9.17 8.95
N GLN A 28 -8.57 10.47 9.07
CA GLN A 28 -7.67 11.52 8.56
C GLN A 28 -6.23 11.41 9.08
N GLN A 29 -6.05 11.01 10.35
CA GLN A 29 -4.71 10.84 10.91
C GLN A 29 -3.86 9.83 10.11
N THR A 30 -4.46 8.70 9.70
CA THR A 30 -3.73 7.69 8.92
C THR A 30 -3.38 8.22 7.53
N ILE A 31 -4.27 9.01 6.91
CA ILE A 31 -3.99 9.68 5.64
C ILE A 31 -2.81 10.63 5.79
N ASP A 32 -2.84 11.49 6.82
CA ASP A 32 -1.80 12.49 7.09
C ASP A 32 -0.43 11.84 7.37
N GLU A 33 -0.40 10.72 8.10
CA GLU A 33 0.83 9.99 8.40
C GLU A 33 1.42 9.31 7.15
N VAL A 34 0.58 8.77 6.27
CA VAL A 34 1.02 8.20 4.98
C VAL A 34 1.48 9.32 4.04
N ASP A 35 0.76 10.44 3.95
CA ASP A 35 1.18 11.61 3.16
C ASP A 35 2.52 12.18 3.66
N GLN A 36 2.70 12.26 4.98
CA GLN A 36 3.97 12.67 5.56
C GLN A 36 5.09 11.71 5.14
N ALA A 37 4.87 10.40 5.18
CA ALA A 37 5.85 9.43 4.70
C ALA A 37 6.21 9.68 3.23
N ILE A 38 5.21 9.89 2.38
CA ILE A 38 5.43 10.21 0.96
C ILE A 38 6.26 11.50 0.81
N SER A 39 5.92 12.55 1.57
CA SER A 39 6.59 13.85 1.51
C SER A 39 8.08 13.81 1.88
N VAL A 40 8.48 12.87 2.77
CA VAL A 40 9.89 12.67 3.16
C VAL A 40 10.64 11.69 2.25
N GLY A 41 9.95 11.16 1.24
CA GLY A 41 10.53 10.38 0.15
C GLY A 41 10.24 8.88 0.19
N PHE A 42 9.25 8.42 0.97
CA PHE A 42 8.74 7.07 0.80
C PHE A 42 7.94 6.94 -0.49
N ASN A 43 8.31 5.95 -1.28
CA ASN A 43 7.57 5.53 -2.47
C ASN A 43 7.13 4.06 -2.37
N HIS A 44 7.24 3.45 -1.19
CA HIS A 44 6.75 2.10 -0.90
C HIS A 44 5.91 2.12 0.36
N ILE A 45 4.61 1.85 0.20
CA ILE A 45 3.63 1.76 1.28
C ILE A 45 3.24 0.29 1.51
N ASP A 46 3.35 -0.17 2.75
CA ASP A 46 2.97 -1.51 3.17
C ASP A 46 1.72 -1.44 4.06
N THR A 47 0.62 -2.02 3.59
CA THR A 47 -0.65 -2.15 4.30
C THR A 47 -1.07 -3.62 4.37
N ALA A 48 -2.26 -3.90 4.89
CA ALA A 48 -2.89 -5.21 4.86
C ALA A 48 -4.40 -5.08 5.09
N GLN A 49 -5.17 -6.04 4.56
CA GLN A 49 -6.59 -6.17 4.87
C GLN A 49 -6.88 -6.22 6.38
N ALA A 50 -6.03 -6.94 7.11
CA ALA A 50 -6.16 -7.08 8.56
C ALA A 50 -5.96 -5.76 9.32
N TYR A 51 -5.31 -4.76 8.70
CA TYR A 51 -5.06 -3.45 9.29
C TYR A 51 -6.28 -2.55 9.19
N ARG A 52 -7.21 -2.88 8.28
CA ARG A 52 -8.46 -2.17 8.04
C ARG A 52 -8.27 -0.71 7.62
N ASN A 53 -7.12 -0.36 7.08
CA ASN A 53 -6.79 1.00 6.65
C ASN A 53 -6.21 1.09 5.23
N GLU A 54 -6.62 0.16 4.37
CA GLU A 54 -6.27 0.18 2.95
C GLU A 54 -6.87 1.39 2.23
N GLU A 55 -8.06 1.85 2.66
CA GLU A 55 -8.74 3.01 2.10
C GLU A 55 -7.95 4.30 2.36
N GLU A 56 -7.48 4.50 3.59
CA GLU A 56 -6.67 5.66 3.97
C GLU A 56 -5.30 5.67 3.27
N ALA A 57 -4.66 4.51 3.13
CA ALA A 57 -3.42 4.39 2.36
C ALA A 57 -3.64 4.72 0.87
N GLY A 58 -4.75 4.25 0.29
CA GLY A 58 -5.15 4.55 -1.08
C GLY A 58 -5.45 6.03 -1.30
N ALA A 59 -6.17 6.67 -0.37
CA ALA A 59 -6.48 8.08 -0.40
C ALA A 59 -5.20 8.94 -0.40
N ALA A 60 -4.28 8.68 0.53
CA ALA A 60 -3.01 9.41 0.61
C ALA A 60 -2.19 9.28 -0.69
N LEU A 61 -2.12 8.08 -1.28
CA LEU A 61 -1.45 7.87 -2.57
C LEU A 61 -2.12 8.67 -3.69
N SER A 62 -3.46 8.70 -3.75
CA SER A 62 -4.20 9.47 -4.76
C SER A 62 -4.00 10.98 -4.59
N GLU A 63 -3.92 11.47 -3.36
CA GLU A 63 -3.78 12.90 -3.05
C GLU A 63 -2.34 13.39 -3.22
N SER A 64 -1.34 12.49 -3.13
CA SER A 64 0.09 12.82 -3.29
C SER A 64 0.46 13.41 -4.66
N GLY A 65 -0.36 13.20 -5.69
CA GLY A 65 -0.07 13.60 -7.07
C GLY A 65 1.02 12.78 -7.76
N LEU A 66 1.55 11.74 -7.11
CA LEU A 66 2.49 10.80 -7.74
C LEU A 66 1.77 9.94 -8.78
N LYS A 67 2.50 9.55 -9.82
CA LYS A 67 1.95 8.60 -10.80
C LYS A 67 1.92 7.21 -10.18
N ARG A 68 0.98 6.37 -10.64
CA ARG A 68 0.87 5.00 -10.13
C ARG A 68 2.16 4.21 -10.31
N GLU A 69 2.90 4.42 -11.40
CA GLU A 69 4.18 3.76 -11.66
C GLU A 69 5.33 4.22 -10.74
N ASP A 70 5.19 5.38 -10.09
CA ASP A 70 6.21 5.95 -9.19
C ASP A 70 6.06 5.45 -7.74
N VAL A 71 4.98 4.72 -7.44
CA VAL A 71 4.67 4.20 -6.10
C VAL A 71 4.55 2.67 -6.10
N TYR A 72 5.09 2.06 -5.06
CA TYR A 72 4.97 0.65 -4.74
C TYR A 72 4.00 0.48 -3.58
N ILE A 73 2.98 -0.36 -3.73
CA ILE A 73 2.04 -0.66 -2.65
C ILE A 73 1.92 -2.17 -2.49
N THR A 74 2.10 -2.59 -1.25
CA THR A 74 1.97 -3.98 -0.80
C THR A 74 0.75 -4.09 0.12
N THR A 75 -0.12 -5.07 -0.13
CA THR A 75 -1.15 -5.48 0.84
C THR A 75 -1.01 -6.97 1.11
N LYS A 76 -1.86 -7.53 1.99
CA LYS A 76 -1.74 -8.92 2.46
C LYS A 76 -3.10 -9.57 2.57
N TYR A 77 -3.23 -10.79 2.05
CA TYR A 77 -4.37 -11.66 2.30
C TYR A 77 -4.56 -11.89 3.80
N SER A 78 -5.78 -11.71 4.30
CA SER A 78 -6.07 -11.91 5.72
C SER A 78 -6.83 -13.21 6.04
N GLY A 79 -7.48 -13.84 5.06
CA GLY A 79 -8.39 -14.97 5.29
C GLY A 79 -9.58 -14.63 6.20
N LEU A 80 -9.84 -13.35 6.47
CA LEU A 80 -10.94 -12.91 7.31
C LEU A 80 -12.28 -13.24 6.64
N ASN A 81 -13.28 -13.51 7.48
CA ASN A 81 -14.66 -13.77 7.07
C ASN A 81 -14.85 -14.99 6.14
N GLY A 82 -13.83 -15.85 5.99
CA GLY A 82 -13.90 -17.05 5.13
C GLY A 82 -14.03 -16.73 3.64
N LEU A 83 -13.65 -15.52 3.22
CA LEU A 83 -13.63 -15.13 1.81
C LEU A 83 -12.54 -15.89 1.07
N ASP A 84 -12.80 -16.24 -0.18
CA ASP A 84 -11.78 -16.80 -1.05
C ASP A 84 -10.73 -15.73 -1.43
N ILE A 85 -9.61 -16.20 -2.00
CA ILE A 85 -8.47 -15.35 -2.35
C ILE A 85 -8.85 -14.33 -3.42
N GLU A 86 -9.62 -14.71 -4.43
CA GLU A 86 -9.98 -13.81 -5.54
C GLU A 86 -10.88 -12.67 -5.05
N THR A 87 -11.92 -13.01 -4.29
CA THR A 87 -12.79 -12.02 -3.64
C THR A 87 -11.99 -11.09 -2.73
N SER A 88 -11.04 -11.63 -1.98
CA SER A 88 -10.19 -10.85 -1.08
C SER A 88 -9.29 -9.88 -1.85
N ILE A 89 -8.61 -10.32 -2.91
CA ILE A 89 -7.79 -9.45 -3.76
C ILE A 89 -8.65 -8.32 -4.33
N ASN A 90 -9.81 -8.64 -4.90
CA ASN A 90 -10.70 -7.65 -5.49
C ASN A 90 -11.19 -6.61 -4.46
N ASN A 91 -11.47 -7.04 -3.23
CA ASN A 91 -11.82 -6.12 -2.15
C ASN A 91 -10.67 -5.18 -1.80
N SER A 92 -9.43 -5.67 -1.69
CA SER A 92 -8.26 -4.82 -1.44
C SER A 92 -8.03 -3.79 -2.53
N LEU A 93 -8.11 -4.21 -3.80
CA LEU A 93 -7.97 -3.30 -4.95
C LEU A 93 -9.03 -2.19 -4.93
N LYS A 94 -10.27 -2.57 -4.60
CA LYS A 94 -11.39 -1.62 -4.46
C LYS A 94 -11.18 -0.68 -3.29
N ASN A 95 -10.80 -1.18 -2.11
CA ASN A 95 -10.63 -0.37 -0.90
C ASN A 95 -9.53 0.68 -1.09
N ALA A 96 -8.36 0.27 -1.57
CA ALA A 96 -7.26 1.19 -1.84
C ALA A 96 -7.46 2.02 -3.11
N SER A 97 -8.56 1.82 -3.85
CA SER A 97 -8.85 2.50 -5.13
C SER A 97 -7.69 2.45 -6.14
N ILE A 98 -6.95 1.33 -6.14
CA ILE A 98 -5.79 1.12 -7.01
C ILE A 98 -6.08 0.03 -8.04
N PRO A 99 -5.60 0.19 -9.29
CA PRO A 99 -5.84 -0.79 -10.35
C PRO A 99 -5.06 -2.10 -10.16
N SER A 100 -4.02 -2.07 -9.32
CA SER A 100 -3.18 -3.22 -9.00
C SER A 100 -2.42 -2.98 -7.69
N VAL A 101 -2.05 -4.05 -7.00
CA VAL A 101 -1.01 -4.07 -5.96
C VAL A 101 0.26 -4.66 -6.53
N ALA A 102 1.42 -4.22 -6.04
CA ALA A 102 2.70 -4.69 -6.55
C ALA A 102 3.15 -6.00 -5.88
N THR A 103 2.64 -6.30 -4.68
CA THR A 103 2.75 -7.60 -3.99
C THR A 103 1.49 -7.82 -3.13
N PHE A 104 1.04 -9.07 -2.99
CA PHE A 104 -0.12 -9.50 -2.20
C PHE A 104 0.26 -10.63 -1.24
#